data_AF-A0A1X7J2B4-F1
#
_entry.id   AF-A0A1X7J2B4-F1
#
_cell.length_a   1.000
_cell.length_b   1.000
_cell.length_c   1.000
_cell.angle_alpha   90.00
_cell.angle_beta   90.00
_cell.angle_gamma   90.00
#
_symmetry.space_group_name_H-M   'P 1'
#
loop_
_entity.id
_entity.type
_entity.pdbx_description
1 polymer ?
#
loop_
_entity_poly.entity_id
_entity_poly.type
_entity_poly.pdbx_seq_one_letter_code
_entity_poly.pdbx_strand_id
1 'polypeptide(L)'
;MWSSSRPAFTLMEVLVAVAILGFVAIGSLRLSVAATKTLEEVKIQSSFMDQVQLLETEILTGSKPDNGEDRGLKWRSRKYSYPLMGGLWEVDFRQLDVTQAGRTMILYIP
;
A
#
# COMPACT_ATOMS: atom_id res chain seq x y z
N MET A 1 15.16 66.14 7.47
CA MET A 1 15.73 65.47 6.28
C MET A 1 15.92 64.00 6.63
N TRP A 2 14.99 63.12 6.28
CA TRP A 2 15.07 61.70 6.61
C TRP A 2 15.90 61.00 5.52
N SER A 3 17.17 60.72 5.83
CA SER A 3 18.00 59.87 4.96
C SER A 3 17.56 58.43 5.16
N SER A 4 16.83 57.89 4.18
CA SER A 4 16.44 56.50 4.14
C SER A 4 17.65 55.67 3.67
N SER A 5 18.47 55.20 4.62
CA SER A 5 19.51 54.21 4.33
C SER A 5 18.83 52.90 3.98
N ARG A 6 18.69 52.63 2.67
CA ARG A 6 18.27 51.32 2.19
C ARG A 6 19.41 50.32 2.47
N PRO A 7 19.19 49.25 3.23
CA PRO A 7 20.22 48.24 3.44
C PRO A 7 20.54 47.58 2.09
N ALA A 8 21.81 47.63 1.69
CA ALA A 8 22.30 46.89 0.53
C ALA A 8 22.63 45.46 0.98
N PHE A 9 22.17 44.46 0.21
CA PHE A 9 22.45 43.05 0.46
C PHE A 9 23.95 42.78 0.37
N THR A 10 24.49 42.02 1.32
CA THR A 10 25.91 41.62 1.28
C THR A 10 26.10 40.43 0.36
N LEU A 11 27.29 40.31 -0.25
CA LEU A 11 27.61 39.19 -1.14
C LEU A 11 27.57 37.84 -0.40
N MET A 12 27.91 37.81 0.89
CA MET A 12 27.81 36.64 1.75
C MET A 12 26.37 36.18 1.94
N GLU A 13 25.45 37.12 2.16
CA GLU A 13 24.02 36.83 2.34
C GLU A 13 23.41 36.19 1.09
N VAL A 14 23.77 36.70 -0.09
CA VAL A 14 23.31 36.12 -1.36
C VAL A 14 23.87 34.71 -1.56
N LEU A 15 25.15 34.48 -1.23
CA LEU A 15 25.75 33.15 -1.33
C LEU A 15 25.07 32.14 -0.40
N VAL A 16 24.79 32.53 0.84
CA VAL A 16 24.07 31.68 1.80
C VAL A 16 22.65 31.38 1.30
N ALA A 17 21.94 32.38 0.79
CA ALA A 17 20.61 32.20 0.25
C ALA A 17 20.60 31.21 -0.93
N VAL A 18 21.53 31.35 -1.87
CA VAL A 18 21.66 30.44 -3.01
C VAL A 18 22.03 29.02 -2.56
N ALA A 19 22.92 28.89 -1.56
CA ALA A 19 23.26 27.58 -1.00
C ALA A 19 22.03 26.88 -0.40
N ILE A 20 21.25 27.59 0.42
CA ILE A 20 20.02 27.04 1.02
C ILE A 20 19.02 26.66 -0.08
N LEU A 21 18.81 27.52 -1.08
CA LEU A 21 17.92 27.23 -2.20
C LEU A 21 18.34 25.98 -2.97
N GLY A 22 19.64 25.80 -3.21
CA GLY A 22 20.18 24.60 -3.84
C GLY A 22 19.93 23.34 -3.01
N PHE A 23 20.16 23.40 -1.70
CA PHE A 23 19.88 22.27 -0.79
C PHE A 23 18.39 21.92 -0.74
N VAL A 24 17.51 22.92 -0.64
CA VAL A 24 16.05 22.71 -0.62
C VAL A 24 15.57 22.11 -1.95
N ALA A 25 16.08 22.59 -3.08
CA ALA A 25 15.71 22.07 -4.39
C ALA A 25 16.12 20.59 -4.57
N ILE A 26 17.32 20.22 -4.15
CA ILE A 26 17.78 18.82 -4.22
C ILE A 26 16.99 17.94 -3.24
N GLY A 27 16.75 18.45 -2.02
CA GLY A 27 15.99 17.73 -0.99
C GLY A 27 14.55 17.46 -1.42
N SER A 28 13.86 18.45 -1.98
CA SER A 28 12.47 18.32 -2.45
C SER A 28 12.35 17.34 -3.60
N LEU A 29 13.30 17.34 -4.55
CA LEU A 29 13.31 16.41 -5.67
C LEU A 29 13.48 14.96 -5.19
N ARG A 30 14.43 14.71 -4.28
CA ARG A 30 14.62 13.36 -3.71
C ARG A 30 13.40 12.88 -2.94
N LEU A 31 12.79 13.76 -2.15
CA LEU A 31 11.58 13.44 -1.40
C LEU A 31 10.42 13.12 -2.35
N SER A 32 10.24 13.90 -3.41
CA SER A 32 9.21 13.65 -4.43
C SER A 32 9.39 12.29 -5.09
N VAL A 33 10.61 11.91 -5.48
CA VAL A 33 10.91 10.60 -6.06
C VAL A 33 10.66 9.46 -5.06
N ALA A 34 11.02 9.64 -3.78
CA ALA A 34 10.73 8.64 -2.76
C ALA A 34 9.22 8.48 -2.53
N ALA A 35 8.47 9.59 -2.55
CA ALA A 35 7.03 9.60 -2.38
C ALA A 35 6.31 8.91 -3.54
N THR A 36 6.72 9.14 -4.80
CA THR A 36 6.11 8.48 -5.96
C THR A 36 6.32 6.97 -5.93
N LYS A 37 7.53 6.52 -5.58
CA LYS A 37 7.83 5.08 -5.44
C LYS A 37 6.97 4.43 -4.35
N THR A 38 6.86 5.08 -3.20
CA THR A 38 6.03 4.58 -2.08
C THR A 38 4.56 4.53 -2.48
N LEU A 39 4.07 5.56 -3.17
CA LEU A 39 2.69 5.63 -3.62
C LEU A 39 2.38 4.55 -4.67
N GLU A 40 3.31 4.26 -5.57
CA GLU A 40 3.17 3.18 -6.54
C GLU A 40 3.06 1.81 -5.85
N GLU A 41 3.91 1.55 -4.85
CA GLU A 41 3.85 0.32 -4.07
C GLU A 41 2.52 0.15 -3.32
N VAL A 42 2.08 1.22 -2.65
CA VAL A 42 0.78 1.26 -1.95
C VAL A 42 -0.37 1.07 -2.93
N LYS A 43 -0.31 1.68 -4.12
CA LYS A 43 -1.35 1.52 -5.15
C LYS A 43 -1.46 0.07 -5.61
N ILE A 44 -0.33 -0.60 -5.86
CA ILE A 44 -0.34 -2.01 -6.26
C ILE A 44 -0.93 -2.87 -5.13
N GLN A 45 -0.53 -2.62 -3.87
CA GLN A 45 -1.08 -3.32 -2.72
C GLN A 45 -2.58 -3.12 -2.55
N SER A 46 -3.05 -1.87 -2.64
CA SER A 46 -4.49 -1.53 -2.58
C SER A 46 -5.26 -2.27 -3.67
N SER A 47 -4.78 -2.24 -4.91
CA SER A 47 -5.47 -2.91 -6.02
C SER A 47 -5.57 -4.43 -5.85
N PHE A 48 -4.59 -5.04 -5.19
CA PHE A 48 -4.62 -6.47 -4.87
C PHE A 48 -5.65 -6.75 -3.76
N MET A 49 -5.68 -5.93 -2.70
CA MET A 49 -6.67 -6.06 -1.64
C MET A 49 -8.11 -5.89 -2.18
N ASP A 50 -8.33 -4.91 -3.05
CA ASP A 50 -9.64 -4.68 -3.69
C ASP A 50 -10.08 -5.90 -4.51
N GLN A 51 -9.17 -6.51 -5.28
CA GLN A 51 -9.44 -7.72 -6.05
C GLN A 51 -9.75 -8.92 -5.16
N VAL A 52 -9.02 -9.07 -4.06
CA VAL A 52 -9.24 -10.13 -3.07
C VAL A 52 -10.61 -9.97 -2.40
N GLN A 53 -10.99 -8.76 -2.01
CA GLN A 53 -12.28 -8.48 -1.36
C GLN A 53 -13.46 -8.71 -2.32
N LEU A 54 -13.28 -8.35 -3.59
CA LEU A 54 -14.24 -8.67 -4.65
C LEU A 54 -14.37 -10.18 -4.85
N LEU A 55 -13.24 -10.90 -4.91
CA LEU A 55 -13.23 -12.36 -5.03
C LEU A 55 -13.93 -13.04 -3.85
N GLU A 56 -13.66 -12.61 -2.62
CA GLU A 56 -14.35 -13.09 -1.42
C GLU A 56 -15.88 -12.95 -1.57
N THR A 57 -16.34 -11.78 -2.00
CA THR A 57 -17.77 -11.52 -2.24
C THR A 57 -18.34 -12.41 -3.34
N GLU A 58 -17.60 -12.63 -4.43
CA GLU A 58 -18.03 -13.49 -5.55
C GLU A 58 -18.10 -14.97 -5.15
N ILE A 59 -17.20 -15.44 -4.28
CA ILE A 59 -17.23 -16.81 -3.74
C ILE A 59 -18.39 -16.97 -2.77
N LEU A 60 -18.60 -16.00 -1.87
CA LEU A 60 -19.70 -16.03 -0.89
C LEU A 60 -21.08 -15.95 -1.57
N THR A 61 -21.20 -15.25 -2.69
CA THR A 61 -22.44 -15.17 -3.48
C THR A 61 -22.61 -16.33 -4.47
N GLY A 62 -21.61 -17.21 -4.60
CA GLY A 62 -21.63 -18.34 -5.54
C GLY A 62 -21.42 -17.96 -7.01
N SER A 63 -20.97 -16.74 -7.29
CA SER A 63 -20.67 -16.25 -8.64
C SER A 63 -19.36 -16.84 -9.19
N LYS A 64 -18.44 -17.24 -8.31
CA LYS A 64 -17.17 -17.92 -8.66
C LYS A 64 -17.02 -19.24 -7.91
N PRO A 65 -16.30 -20.22 -8.50
CA PRO A 65 -16.00 -21.48 -7.83
C PRO A 65 -15.01 -21.28 -6.67
N ASP A 66 -15.02 -22.21 -5.71
CA ASP A 66 -14.13 -22.25 -4.54
C ASP A 66 -12.64 -22.30 -4.90
N ASN A 67 -12.30 -22.80 -6.09
CA ASN A 67 -10.94 -22.89 -6.61
C ASN A 67 -10.92 -22.41 -8.06
N GLY A 68 -9.90 -21.65 -8.43
CA GLY A 68 -9.82 -21.16 -9.80
C GLY A 68 -8.62 -20.27 -10.08
N GLU A 69 -8.56 -19.85 -11.34
CA GLU A 69 -7.64 -18.85 -11.84
C GLU A 69 -8.40 -17.89 -12.74
N ASP A 70 -8.23 -16.59 -12.53
CA ASP A 70 -8.79 -15.55 -13.39
C ASP A 70 -7.87 -14.34 -13.42
N ARG A 71 -7.55 -13.84 -14.62
CA ARG A 71 -6.68 -12.66 -14.84
C ARG A 71 -5.36 -12.70 -14.03
N GLY A 72 -4.78 -13.89 -13.87
CA GLY A 72 -3.55 -14.12 -13.11
C GLY A 72 -3.70 -14.14 -11.58
N LEU A 73 -4.93 -13.95 -11.07
CA LEU A 73 -5.31 -14.21 -9.68
C LEU A 73 -5.66 -15.69 -9.55
N LYS A 74 -4.90 -16.42 -8.75
CA LYS A 74 -5.13 -17.84 -8.45
C LYS A 74 -5.67 -17.97 -7.05
N TRP A 75 -6.72 -18.74 -6.84
CA TRP A 75 -7.24 -18.98 -5.49
C TRP A 75 -7.54 -20.43 -5.24
N ARG A 76 -7.38 -20.82 -3.97
CA ARG A 76 -7.73 -22.14 -3.47
C ARG A 76 -8.43 -22.02 -2.12
N SER A 77 -9.62 -22.57 -2.03
CA SER A 77 -10.35 -22.72 -0.78
C SER A 77 -10.06 -24.09 -0.15
N ARG A 78 -9.76 -24.10 1.14
CA ARG A 78 -9.57 -25.30 1.95
C ARG A 78 -10.47 -25.22 3.18
N LYS A 79 -11.24 -26.28 3.44
CA LYS A 79 -11.98 -26.40 4.71
C LYS A 79 -10.98 -26.57 5.85
N TYR A 80 -11.21 -25.83 6.91
CA TYR A 80 -10.40 -25.88 8.11
C TYR A 80 -11.34 -25.90 9.30
N SER A 81 -11.12 -26.85 10.22
CA SER A 81 -11.88 -26.96 11.45
C SER A 81 -10.94 -26.70 12.61
N TYR A 82 -11.29 -25.77 13.48
CA TYR A 82 -10.49 -25.43 14.65
C TYR A 82 -11.24 -25.76 15.94
N PRO A 83 -10.63 -26.58 16.83
CA PRO A 83 -11.23 -26.88 18.12
C PRO A 83 -11.11 -25.69 19.07
N LEU A 84 -12.25 -25.23 19.58
CA LEU A 84 -12.36 -24.21 20.63
C LEU A 84 -12.70 -24.86 21.98
N MET A 85 -12.38 -24.14 23.07
CA MET A 85 -12.64 -24.57 24.45
C MET A 85 -12.14 -26.00 24.75
N GLY A 86 -10.90 -26.33 24.33
CA GLY A 86 -10.32 -27.64 24.60
C GLY A 86 -10.99 -28.80 23.86
N GLY A 87 -11.65 -28.53 22.74
CA GLY A 87 -12.34 -29.54 21.92
C GLY A 87 -13.82 -29.72 22.27
N LEU A 88 -14.38 -28.87 23.14
CA LEU A 88 -15.81 -28.89 23.43
C LEU A 88 -16.64 -28.39 22.24
N TRP A 89 -16.11 -27.43 21.46
CA TRP A 89 -16.75 -26.86 20.27
C TRP A 89 -15.79 -26.92 19.07
N GLU A 90 -16.31 -27.23 17.89
CA GLU A 90 -15.58 -27.14 16.61
C GLU A 90 -16.18 -25.98 15.80
N VAL A 91 -15.30 -25.12 15.27
CA VAL A 91 -15.70 -24.07 14.33
C VAL A 91 -15.12 -24.41 12.98
N ASP A 92 -16.01 -24.63 12.02
CA ASP A 92 -15.66 -24.81 10.63
C ASP A 92 -15.56 -23.45 9.95
N PHE A 93 -14.45 -23.24 9.26
CA PHE A 93 -14.24 -22.10 8.38
C PHE A 93 -13.53 -22.56 7.11
N ARG A 94 -13.57 -21.71 6.09
CA ARG A 94 -12.82 -21.92 4.86
C ARG A 94 -11.64 -20.98 4.84
N GLN A 95 -10.46 -21.54 4.61
CA GLN A 95 -9.25 -20.79 4.34
C GLN A 95 -9.14 -20.57 2.83
N LEU A 96 -9.11 -19.31 2.39
CA LEU A 96 -8.93 -18.91 1.01
C LEU A 96 -7.49 -18.43 0.81
N ASP A 97 -6.70 -19.22 0.09
CA ASP A 97 -5.34 -18.86 -0.32
C ASP A 97 -5.40 -18.18 -1.68
N VAL A 98 -5.16 -16.86 -1.74
CA VAL A 98 -5.17 -16.07 -2.98
C VAL A 98 -3.75 -15.67 -3.37
N THR A 99 -3.34 -15.93 -4.60
CA THR A 99 -2.00 -15.64 -5.12
C THR A 99 -2.06 -14.84 -6.41
N GLN A 100 -1.30 -13.75 -6.49
CA GLN A 100 -1.15 -12.95 -7.71
C GLN A 100 0.29 -12.43 -7.82
N ALA A 101 0.93 -12.67 -8.97
CA ALA A 101 2.27 -12.15 -9.27
C ALA A 101 3.32 -12.35 -8.14
N GLY A 102 3.29 -13.51 -7.47
CA GLY A 102 4.20 -13.86 -6.38
C GLY A 102 3.79 -13.33 -4.98
N ARG A 103 2.70 -12.58 -4.87
CA ARG A 103 2.09 -12.18 -3.59
C ARG A 103 1.01 -13.18 -3.21
N THR A 104 0.96 -13.55 -1.93
CA THR A 104 -0.07 -14.46 -1.39
C THR A 104 -0.76 -13.82 -0.21
N MET A 105 -2.09 -13.93 -0.17
CA MET A 105 -2.94 -13.51 0.93
C MET A 105 -3.79 -14.68 1.39
N ILE A 106 -3.91 -14.86 2.70
CA ILE A 106 -4.74 -15.89 3.31
C ILE A 106 -5.93 -15.20 3.97
N LEU A 107 -7.14 -15.61 3.61
CA LEU A 107 -8.38 -15.12 4.19
C LEU A 107 -9.11 -16.26 4.87
N TYR A 108 -9.83 -15.95 5.94
CA TYR A 108 -10.70 -16.90 6.62
C TYR A 108 -12.13 -16.43 6.40
N ILE A 109 -12.88 -17.22 5.63
CA ILE A 109 -14.28 -16.96 5.31
C ILE A 109 -15.16 -17.99 6.04
N PRO A 110 -16.37 -17.62 6.46
CA PRO A 110 -17.32 -18.56 7.05
C PRO A 110 -17.81 -19.63 6.05
#